data_AF-A0A7C0VIJ3-F1
#
_entry.id   AF-A0A7C0VIJ3-F1
#
_cell.length_a   1.000
_cell.length_b   1.000
_cell.length_c   1.000
_cell.angle_alpha   90.00
_cell.angle_beta   90.00
_cell.angle_gamma   90.00
#
_symmetry.space_group_name_H-M   'P 1'
#
loop_
_entity.id
_entity.type
_entity.pdbx_description
1 polymer ?
#
loop_
_entity_poly.entity_id
_entity_poly.type
_entity_poly.pdbx_seq_one_letter_code
_entity_poly.pdbx_strand_id
1 'polypeptide(L)'
;YLIEKIRAAQWLIKSIEQRQKTIKKVMKSILHFQQNFFNHGVHHLQPLILRDVADDIGMHESTVSRVTQNKYAQTPHGIFELKYFFNSSISRGDNDIASESVKQKIIEIIANESPSKPVSDKTIVKVLQEEHDITIARRTIAKYRDMLGILSSSRRKKLM
;
A
#
# COMPACT_ATOMS: atom_id res chain seq x y z
N TYR A 1 16.00 -38.38 -31.31
CA TYR A 1 16.74 -38.39 -30.03
C TYR A 1 17.77 -37.26 -29.88
N LEU A 2 18.96 -37.30 -30.50
CA LEU A 2 20.02 -36.26 -30.30
C LEU A 2 19.57 -34.85 -30.70
N ILE A 3 18.90 -34.72 -31.84
CA ILE A 3 18.36 -33.43 -32.33
C ILE A 3 17.31 -32.85 -31.37
N GLU A 4 16.48 -33.70 -30.75
CA GLU A 4 15.48 -33.26 -29.77
C GLU A 4 16.14 -32.75 -28.48
N LYS A 5 17.19 -33.43 -28.01
CA LYS A 5 17.98 -32.97 -26.85
C LYS A 5 18.65 -31.62 -27.12
N ILE A 6 19.19 -31.41 -28.33
CA ILE A 6 19.77 -30.12 -28.74
C ILE A 6 18.71 -29.02 -28.80
N ARG A 7 17.53 -29.30 -29.37
CA ARG A 7 16.41 -28.33 -29.40
C ARG A 7 15.93 -27.97 -28.00
N ALA A 8 15.83 -28.94 -27.10
CA ALA A 8 15.47 -28.71 -25.70
C ALA A 8 16.51 -27.83 -24.98
N ALA A 9 17.81 -28.08 -25.19
CA ALA A 9 18.87 -27.26 -24.64
C ALA A 9 18.83 -25.82 -25.15
N GLN A 10 18.64 -25.63 -26.47
CA GLN A 10 18.50 -24.30 -27.07
C GLN A 10 17.28 -23.55 -26.53
N TRP A 11 16.15 -24.24 -26.35
CA TRP A 11 14.95 -23.66 -25.77
C TRP A 11 15.17 -23.23 -24.30
N LEU A 12 15.90 -24.04 -23.53
CA LEU A 12 16.24 -23.71 -22.15
C LEU A 12 17.10 -22.44 -22.07
N ILE A 13 18.14 -22.34 -22.91
CA ILE A 13 19.02 -21.16 -22.97
C ILE A 13 18.20 -19.91 -23.31
N LYS A 14 17.37 -19.96 -24.37
CA LYS A 14 16.49 -18.86 -24.75
C LYS A 14 15.54 -18.45 -23.63
N SER A 15 14.98 -19.43 -22.91
CA SER A 15 14.09 -19.18 -21.77
C SER A 15 14.81 -18.48 -20.62
N ILE A 16 16.06 -18.85 -20.33
CA ILE A 16 16.89 -18.20 -19.30
C ILE A 16 17.19 -16.75 -19.71
N GLU A 17 17.62 -16.52 -20.96
CA GLU A 17 17.91 -15.18 -21.47
C GLU A 17 16.66 -14.28 -21.41
N GLN A 18 15.50 -14.81 -21.80
CA GLN A 18 14.25 -14.09 -21.74
C GLN A 18 13.90 -13.71 -20.29
N ARG A 19 14.08 -14.64 -19.35
CA ARG A 19 13.86 -14.36 -17.92
C ARG A 19 14.77 -13.24 -17.42
N GLN A 20 16.05 -13.25 -17.78
CA GLN A 20 17.00 -12.21 -17.39
C GLN A 20 16.62 -10.85 -17.99
N LYS A 21 16.22 -10.81 -19.27
CA LYS A 21 15.74 -9.59 -19.93
C LYS A 21 14.53 -9.00 -19.21
N THR A 22 13.55 -9.84 -18.85
CA THR A 22 12.36 -9.40 -18.12
C THR A 22 12.70 -8.84 -16.74
N ILE A 23 13.55 -9.53 -15.96
CA ILE A 23 14.01 -9.03 -14.65
C ILE A 23 14.67 -7.65 -14.79
N LYS A 24 15.53 -7.48 -15.80
CA LYS A 24 16.21 -6.21 -16.06
C LYS A 24 15.23 -5.10 -16.42
N LYS A 25 14.20 -5.38 -17.23
CA LYS A 25 13.14 -4.42 -17.57
C LYS A 25 12.35 -4.00 -16.32
N VAL A 26 11.88 -4.97 -15.55
CA VAL A 26 11.15 -4.73 -14.29
C VAL A 26 11.99 -3.88 -13.33
N MET A 27 13.27 -4.21 -13.13
CA MET A 27 14.13 -3.44 -12.23
C MET A 27 14.36 -2.01 -12.72
N LYS A 28 14.54 -1.80 -14.03
CA LYS A 28 14.68 -0.45 -14.60
C LYS A 28 13.43 0.40 -14.37
N SER A 29 12.25 -0.20 -14.53
CA SER A 29 10.98 0.46 -14.27
C SER A 29 10.83 0.82 -12.79
N ILE A 30 11.15 -0.10 -11.88
CA ILE A 30 11.16 0.17 -10.43
C ILE A 30 12.12 1.32 -10.09
N LEU A 31 13.34 1.32 -10.64
CA LEU A 31 14.31 2.41 -10.44
C LEU A 31 13.76 3.77 -10.93
N HIS A 32 13.05 3.77 -12.05
CA HIS A 32 12.44 4.99 -12.59
C HIS A 32 11.39 5.57 -11.62
N PHE A 33 10.47 4.73 -11.13
CA PHE A 33 9.44 5.17 -10.18
C PHE A 33 9.96 5.47 -8.77
N GLN A 34 11.04 4.80 -8.34
CA GLN A 34 11.56 4.86 -6.98
C GLN A 34 12.87 5.65 -6.88
N GLN A 35 13.17 6.54 -7.82
CA GLN A 35 14.44 7.27 -7.87
C GLN A 35 14.75 7.98 -6.54
N ASN A 36 13.74 8.55 -5.89
CA ASN A 36 13.89 9.23 -4.60
C ASN A 36 14.32 8.26 -3.47
N PHE A 37 13.80 7.04 -3.45
CA PHE A 37 14.22 6.00 -2.50
C PHE A 37 15.69 5.64 -2.69
N PHE A 38 16.13 5.43 -3.93
CA PHE A 38 17.52 5.03 -4.20
C PHE A 38 18.52 6.15 -3.86
N ASN A 39 18.12 7.40 -4.03
CA ASN A 39 18.97 8.57 -3.73
C ASN A 39 18.99 8.94 -2.24
N HIS A 40 17.83 8.97 -1.59
CA HIS A 40 17.67 9.55 -0.24
C HIS A 40 17.33 8.53 0.84
N GLY A 41 17.11 7.27 0.47
CA GLY A 41 16.84 6.17 1.39
C GLY A 41 15.36 5.87 1.63
N VAL A 42 15.13 5.01 2.63
CA VAL A 42 13.85 4.32 2.86
C VAL A 42 12.67 5.27 3.12
N HIS A 43 12.91 6.44 3.72
CA HIS A 43 11.88 7.45 4.00
C HIS A 43 11.26 8.08 2.74
N HIS A 44 11.89 7.92 1.58
CA HIS A 44 11.46 8.50 0.31
C HIS A 44 10.82 7.49 -0.65
N LEU A 45 10.40 6.33 -0.13
CA LEU A 45 9.67 5.32 -0.89
C LEU A 45 8.36 5.90 -1.45
N GLN A 46 8.19 5.81 -2.76
CA GLN A 46 6.98 6.27 -3.45
C GLN A 46 5.93 5.16 -3.50
N PRO A 47 4.62 5.48 -3.44
CA PRO A 47 3.58 4.50 -3.70
C PRO A 47 3.67 4.01 -5.15
N LEU A 48 3.83 2.69 -5.34
CA LEU A 48 3.93 2.05 -6.64
C LEU A 48 3.09 0.77 -6.65
N ILE A 49 2.26 0.61 -7.68
CA ILE A 49 1.46 -0.61 -7.88
C ILE A 49 2.02 -1.43 -9.04
N LEU A 50 1.73 -2.73 -9.05
CA LEU A 50 2.22 -3.64 -10.08
C LEU A 50 1.73 -3.23 -11.48
N ARG A 51 0.52 -2.66 -11.59
CA ARG A 51 -0.05 -2.16 -12.85
C ARG A 51 0.83 -1.08 -13.49
N ASP A 52 1.33 -0.12 -12.72
CA ASP A 52 2.14 0.99 -13.27
C ASP A 52 3.42 0.48 -13.93
N VAL A 53 4.10 -0.49 -13.30
CA VAL A 53 5.27 -1.14 -13.88
C VAL A 53 4.91 -2.03 -15.07
N ALA A 54 3.78 -2.72 -15.01
CA ALA A 54 3.29 -3.58 -16.08
C ALA A 54 3.00 -2.77 -17.36
N ASP A 55 2.34 -1.62 -17.21
CA ASP A 55 2.03 -0.70 -18.30
C ASP A 55 3.31 -0.09 -18.90
N ASP A 56 4.26 0.34 -18.06
CA ASP A 56 5.55 0.90 -18.51
C ASP A 56 6.38 -0.09 -19.36
N ILE A 57 6.40 -1.37 -18.99
CA ILE A 57 7.20 -2.38 -19.71
C ILE A 57 6.40 -3.16 -20.77
N GLY A 58 5.11 -2.86 -20.93
CA GLY A 58 4.21 -3.53 -21.87
C GLY A 58 3.98 -5.02 -21.55
N MET A 59 3.83 -5.35 -20.27
CA MET A 59 3.59 -6.72 -19.80
C MET A 59 2.35 -6.80 -18.92
N HIS A 60 1.90 -8.03 -18.63
CA HIS A 60 0.78 -8.22 -17.72
C HIS A 60 1.21 -8.16 -16.25
N GLU A 61 0.35 -7.64 -15.38
CA GLU A 61 0.60 -7.50 -13.94
C GLU A 61 1.04 -8.82 -13.29
N SER A 62 0.37 -9.92 -13.64
CA SER A 62 0.71 -11.26 -13.16
C SER A 62 2.14 -11.69 -13.52
N THR A 63 2.70 -11.19 -14.62
CA THR A 63 4.10 -11.46 -15.00
C THR A 63 5.05 -10.68 -14.10
N VAL A 64 4.77 -9.41 -13.83
CA VAL A 64 5.56 -8.57 -12.91
C VAL A 64 5.53 -9.15 -11.50
N SER A 65 4.35 -9.57 -11.02
CA SER A 65 4.19 -10.22 -9.71
C SER A 65 5.07 -11.47 -9.57
N ARG A 66 5.06 -12.36 -10.57
CA ARG A 66 5.91 -13.57 -10.57
C ARG A 66 7.40 -13.25 -10.65
N VAL A 67 7.77 -12.23 -11.42
CA VAL A 67 9.18 -11.84 -11.60
C VAL A 67 9.76 -11.24 -10.33
N THR A 68 8.95 -10.52 -9.56
CA THR A 68 9.38 -9.80 -8.34
C THR A 68 9.41 -10.70 -7.09
N GLN A 69 8.64 -11.79 -7.08
CA GLN A 69 8.66 -12.77 -5.98
C GLN A 69 10.02 -13.46 -5.83
N ASN A 70 10.51 -13.56 -4.60
CA ASN A 70 11.76 -14.24 -4.25
C ASN A 70 12.95 -13.72 -5.09
N LYS A 71 12.97 -12.41 -5.37
CA LYS A 71 14.10 -11.72 -5.99
C LYS A 71 14.50 -10.56 -5.10
N TYR A 72 15.80 -10.40 -4.93
CA TYR A 72 16.38 -9.41 -4.06
C TYR A 72 17.32 -8.51 -4.87
N ALA A 73 17.28 -7.22 -4.58
CA ALA A 73 18.20 -6.24 -5.11
C ALA A 73 19.09 -5.73 -3.98
N GLN A 74 20.40 -5.76 -4.21
CA GLN A 74 21.35 -5.03 -3.38
C GLN A 74 21.30 -3.56 -3.79
N THR A 75 21.07 -2.69 -2.82
CA THR A 75 20.98 -1.24 -2.98
C THR A 75 22.00 -0.58 -2.04
N PRO A 76 22.34 0.71 -2.24
CA PRO A 76 23.19 1.45 -1.29
C PRO A 76 22.63 1.46 0.15
N HIS A 77 21.31 1.30 0.30
CA HIS A 77 20.60 1.34 1.59
C HIS A 77 20.34 -0.06 2.18
N GLY A 78 20.87 -1.12 1.56
CA GLY A 78 20.69 -2.51 2.01
C GLY A 78 20.13 -3.45 0.94
N ILE A 79 19.80 -4.68 1.33
CA ILE A 79 19.21 -5.69 0.45
C ILE A 79 17.70 -5.69 0.64
N PHE A 80 16.95 -5.49 -0.45
CA PHE A 80 15.50 -5.46 -0.44
C PHE A 80 14.91 -6.48 -1.41
N GLU A 81 13.82 -7.14 -1.02
CA GLU A 81 13.02 -7.93 -1.96
C GLU A 81 12.38 -6.97 -2.98
N LEU A 82 12.32 -7.33 -4.27
CA LEU A 82 11.69 -6.48 -5.28
C LEU A 82 10.22 -6.19 -4.94
N LYS A 83 9.54 -7.12 -4.29
CA LYS A 83 8.16 -6.95 -3.80
C LYS A 83 8.00 -5.77 -2.83
N TYR A 84 9.05 -5.42 -2.08
CA TYR A 84 9.05 -4.30 -1.13
C TYR A 84 8.70 -2.96 -1.80
N PHE A 85 9.10 -2.76 -3.05
CA PHE A 85 8.81 -1.54 -3.80
C PHE A 85 7.36 -1.42 -4.26
N PHE A 86 6.61 -2.52 -4.23
CA PHE A 86 5.18 -2.56 -4.53
C PHE A 86 4.34 -2.59 -3.27
N ASN A 87 4.98 -2.37 -2.11
CA ASN A 87 4.26 -2.26 -0.88
C ASN A 87 3.46 -0.96 -0.99
N SER A 88 2.17 -1.13 -1.27
CA SER A 88 1.17 -0.11 -1.08
C SER A 88 1.26 0.31 0.37
N SER A 89 2.06 1.34 0.67
CA SER A 89 1.79 2.19 1.81
C SER A 89 0.38 2.70 1.57
N ILE A 90 -0.60 2.01 2.15
CA ILE A 90 -1.94 2.52 2.39
C ILE A 90 -2.58 3.01 1.09
N SER A 91 -3.07 2.04 0.32
CA SER A 91 -4.28 2.19 -0.49
C SER A 91 -4.43 3.53 -1.21
N ARG A 92 -4.00 3.52 -2.47
CA ARG A 92 -4.23 4.59 -3.42
C ARG A 92 -5.70 4.57 -3.88
N GLY A 93 -6.60 4.88 -2.95
CA GLY A 93 -7.87 5.50 -3.24
C GLY A 93 -7.87 6.81 -2.46
N ASP A 94 -8.36 7.89 -3.06
CA ASP A 94 -8.65 9.15 -2.37
C ASP A 94 -9.38 8.90 -1.01
N ASN A 95 -10.13 7.79 -0.96
CA ASN A 95 -10.79 7.25 0.22
C ASN A 95 -9.89 6.79 1.37
N ASP A 96 -8.65 6.32 1.17
CA ASP A 96 -7.85 5.74 2.25
C ASP A 96 -6.84 6.71 2.88
N ILE A 97 -6.31 7.67 2.12
CA ILE A 97 -5.69 8.87 2.71
C ILE A 97 -6.77 9.64 3.48
N ALA A 98 -7.97 9.79 2.91
CA ALA A 98 -9.12 10.31 3.65
C ALA A 98 -9.45 9.44 4.87
N SER A 99 -9.34 8.10 4.78
CA SER A 99 -9.64 7.22 5.93
C SER A 99 -8.64 7.36 7.06
N GLU A 100 -7.35 7.52 6.79
CA GLU A 100 -6.35 7.70 7.85
C GLU A 100 -6.44 9.11 8.47
N SER A 101 -6.64 10.14 7.64
CA SER A 101 -6.93 11.50 8.10
C SER A 101 -8.21 11.54 8.96
N VAL A 102 -9.25 10.82 8.57
CA VAL A 102 -10.51 10.71 9.32
C VAL A 102 -10.31 9.96 10.62
N LYS A 103 -9.54 8.87 10.65
CA LYS A 103 -9.20 8.16 11.90
C LYS A 103 -8.48 9.09 12.88
N GLN A 104 -7.51 9.87 12.40
CA GLN A 104 -6.77 10.81 13.24
C GLN A 104 -7.70 11.88 13.83
N LYS A 105 -8.61 12.44 13.01
CA LYS A 105 -9.62 13.40 13.49
C LYS A 105 -10.60 12.79 14.49
N ILE A 106 -11.00 11.52 14.30
CA ILE A 106 -11.82 10.79 15.28
C ILE A 106 -11.10 10.70 16.63
N ILE A 107 -9.79 10.45 16.63
CA ILE A 107 -8.98 10.42 17.87
C ILE A 107 -8.98 11.79 18.53
N GLU A 108 -8.76 12.87 17.78
CA GLU A 108 -8.73 14.24 18.32
C GLU A 108 -10.08 14.67 18.93
N ILE A 109 -11.19 14.37 18.24
CA ILE A 109 -12.54 14.67 18.73
C ILE A 109 -12.84 13.90 20.03
N ILE A 110 -12.39 12.64 20.12
CA ILE A 110 -12.59 11.82 21.31
C ILE A 110 -11.62 12.20 22.43
N ALA A 111 -10.40 12.62 22.12
CA ALA A 111 -9.43 13.11 23.10
C ALA A 111 -9.89 14.41 23.79
N ASN A 112 -10.62 15.26 23.05
CA ASN A 112 -11.20 16.51 23.56
C ASN A 112 -12.61 16.34 24.17
N GLU A 113 -13.09 15.10 24.38
CA GLU A 113 -14.43 14.87 24.93
C GLU A 113 -14.52 15.10 26.45
N SER A 114 -15.67 15.59 26.91
CA SER A 114 -15.95 15.66 28.35
C SER A 114 -16.31 14.26 28.89
N PRO A 115 -15.69 13.79 29.98
CA PRO A 115 -16.02 12.50 30.61
C PRO A 115 -17.51 12.35 30.96
N SER A 116 -18.18 13.46 31.27
CA SER A 116 -19.60 13.50 31.64
C SER A 116 -20.56 13.26 30.47
N LYS A 117 -20.12 13.52 29.22
CA LYS A 117 -20.91 13.45 28.00
C LYS A 117 -20.05 12.96 26.83
N PRO A 118 -19.77 11.65 26.74
CA PRO A 118 -18.97 11.10 25.65
C PRO A 118 -19.65 11.32 24.30
N VAL A 119 -18.85 11.67 23.30
CA VAL A 119 -19.30 12.04 21.97
C VAL A 119 -19.80 10.80 21.25
N SER A 120 -21.03 10.87 20.72
CA SER A 120 -21.65 9.77 19.98
C SER A 120 -21.15 9.71 18.54
N ASP A 121 -21.14 8.52 17.92
CA ASP A 121 -20.77 8.39 16.50
C ASP A 121 -21.61 9.31 15.59
N LYS A 122 -22.87 9.62 15.94
CA LYS A 122 -23.70 10.59 15.20
C LYS A 122 -23.18 12.03 15.29
N THR A 123 -22.64 12.39 16.45
CA THR A 123 -22.07 13.71 16.70
C THR A 123 -20.75 13.86 15.95
N ILE A 124 -19.93 12.81 15.92
CA ILE A 124 -18.68 12.78 15.15
C ILE A 124 -18.96 13.00 13.65
N VAL A 125 -20.01 12.38 13.09
CA VAL A 125 -20.42 12.65 11.68
C VAL A 125 -20.67 14.15 11.46
N LYS A 126 -21.42 14.78 12.38
CA LYS A 126 -21.76 16.21 12.24
C LYS A 126 -20.54 17.10 12.32
N VAL A 127 -19.66 16.88 13.30
CA VAL A 127 -18.43 17.67 13.46
C VAL A 127 -17.52 17.53 12.24
N LEU A 128 -17.35 16.31 11.71
CA LEU A 128 -16.56 16.09 10.50
C LEU A 128 -17.17 16.77 9.27
N GLN A 129 -18.49 16.84 9.18
CA GLN A 129 -19.19 17.52 8.09
C GLN A 129 -19.11 19.06 8.23
N GLU A 130 -19.29 19.59 9.45
CA GLU A 130 -19.32 21.04 9.71
C GLU A 130 -17.91 21.67 9.70
N GLU A 131 -16.89 21.02 10.28
CA GLU A 131 -15.55 21.59 10.43
C GLU A 131 -14.60 21.25 9.27
N HIS A 132 -14.90 20.18 8.52
CA HIS A 132 -13.97 19.64 7.53
C HIS A 132 -14.59 19.30 6.17
N ASP A 133 -15.90 19.55 5.98
CA ASP A 133 -16.64 19.21 4.75
C ASP A 133 -16.53 17.73 4.36
N ILE A 134 -16.33 16.84 5.36
CA ILE A 134 -16.15 15.41 5.15
C ILE A 134 -17.50 14.71 5.35
N THR A 135 -18.09 14.23 4.25
CA THR A 135 -19.36 13.47 4.29
C THR A 135 -19.10 11.97 4.45
N ILE A 136 -19.27 11.44 5.67
CA ILE A 136 -19.04 10.02 5.98
C ILE A 136 -20.23 9.41 6.72
N ALA A 137 -20.60 8.18 6.35
CA ALA A 137 -21.67 7.44 7.00
C ALA A 137 -21.31 7.04 8.44
N ARG A 138 -22.28 7.11 9.36
CA ARG A 138 -22.13 6.68 10.77
C ARG A 138 -21.56 5.26 10.91
N ARG A 139 -21.95 4.32 10.02
CA ARG A 139 -21.46 2.93 10.05
C ARG A 139 -19.94 2.85 9.78
N THR A 140 -19.42 3.73 8.93
CA THR A 140 -17.99 3.83 8.64
C THR A 140 -17.21 4.37 9.84
N ILE A 141 -17.75 5.37 10.54
CA ILE A 141 -17.17 5.87 11.80
C ILE A 141 -17.14 4.78 12.87
N ALA A 142 -18.23 4.02 13.03
CA ALA A 142 -18.25 2.90 13.98
C ALA A 142 -17.16 1.86 13.66
N LYS A 143 -16.99 1.51 12.37
CA LYS A 143 -15.93 0.62 11.89
C LYS A 143 -14.53 1.16 12.22
N TYR A 144 -14.27 2.45 12.00
CA TYR A 144 -12.99 3.09 12.29
C TYR A 144 -12.72 3.19 13.79
N ARG A 145 -13.74 3.51 14.59
CA ARG A 145 -13.67 3.51 16.05
C ARG A 145 -13.29 2.13 16.60
N ASP A 146 -13.92 1.08 16.07
CA ASP A 146 -13.64 -0.30 16.48
C ASP A 146 -12.22 -0.74 16.06
N MET A 147 -11.73 -0.33 14.88
CA MET A 147 -10.33 -0.54 14.46
C MET A 147 -9.32 0.17 15.37
N LEU A 148 -9.67 1.33 15.90
CA LEU A 148 -8.84 2.10 16.83
C LEU A 148 -8.94 1.59 18.29
N GLY A 149 -9.72 0.54 18.56
CA GLY A 149 -9.90 -0.02 19.90
C GLY A 149 -10.72 0.88 20.84
N ILE A 150 -11.38 1.90 20.32
CA ILE A 150 -12.14 2.86 21.12
C ILE A 150 -13.53 2.29 21.41
N LEU A 151 -13.96 2.25 22.68
CA LEU A 151 -15.29 1.75 23.05
C LEU A 151 -16.41 2.69 22.59
N SER A 152 -17.62 2.14 22.44
CA SER A 152 -18.80 2.94 22.07
C SER A 152 -19.13 3.97 23.15
N SER A 153 -19.75 5.09 22.76
CA SER A 153 -20.06 6.19 23.68
C SER A 153 -20.88 5.73 24.91
N SER A 154 -21.81 4.79 24.73
CA SER A 154 -22.58 4.20 25.83
C SER A 154 -21.73 3.38 26.81
N ARG A 155 -20.68 2.71 26.32
CA ARG A 155 -19.72 1.96 27.14
C ARG A 155 -18.72 2.90 27.82
N ARG A 156 -18.25 3.95 27.12
CA ARG A 156 -17.37 4.98 27.71
C ARG A 156 -18.03 5.70 28.88
N LYS A 157 -19.33 6.03 28.76
CA LYS A 157 -20.13 6.63 29.85
C LYS A 157 -20.25 5.74 31.10
N LYS A 158 -20.10 4.42 30.97
CA LYS A 158 -20.22 3.47 32.09
C LYS A 158 -18.87 3.17 32.75
N LEU A 159 -17.76 3.45 32.05
CA LEU A 159 -16.40 3.13 32.48
C LEU A 159 -15.70 4.32 33.17
N MET A 160 -16.16 5.54 32.91
CA MET A 160 -15.72 6.78 33.55
C MET A 160 -16.72 7.21 34.63
#